data_AF-A0A7I7XKN7-F1
#
_entry.id   AF-A0A7I7XKN7-F1
#
_cell.length_a   1.000
_cell.length_b   1.000
_cell.length_c   1.000
_cell.angle_alpha   90.00
_cell.angle_beta   90.00
_cell.angle_gamma   90.00
#
_symmetry.space_group_name_H-M   'P 1'
#
loop_
_entity.id
_entity.type
_entity.pdbx_description
1 polymer ?
#
loop_
_entity_poly.entity_id
_entity_poly.type
_entity_poly.pdbx_seq_one_letter_code
_entity_poly.pdbx_strand_id
1 'polypeptide(L)'
;MDHDSLAMLEDTLRKTMLAATGAELDAALVELGWIEMVSEMPEQAVPLVFRLLGETGSQASILNDLVLRTGGRELDSTPPLPYAGNAWVVWDSAPTAEHTALGGLPLRWVEEGEAIRLAEARRAVSWWLVGSSRAMLALARRHALDRQQFGRPIAGFQAVRHRLAESLVAIEGAEATLGLPGVDNPDLTALLAKAAAGKAALTTAKHCQQVLAGIGFTAEHDLHHHVKRVLVLDGLLGSAKELTKKAGAGLRARGSAPRLANL
;
A
#
# COMPACT_ATOMS: atom_id res chain seq x y z
N MET A 1 5.57 23.83 -3.97
CA MET A 1 6.95 23.30 -3.94
C MET A 1 7.39 23.13 -5.39
N ASP A 2 8.59 23.57 -5.76
CA ASP A 2 9.11 23.31 -7.10
C ASP A 2 9.53 21.83 -7.25
N HIS A 3 9.80 21.41 -8.48
CA HIS A 3 10.12 20.02 -8.78
C HIS A 3 11.41 19.54 -8.10
N ASP A 4 12.41 20.42 -7.99
CA ASP A 4 13.71 20.08 -7.41
C ASP A 4 13.62 19.87 -5.90
N SER A 5 12.85 20.70 -5.20
CA SER A 5 12.58 20.53 -3.77
C SER A 5 11.83 19.22 -3.47
N LEU A 6 10.86 18.83 -4.31
CA LEU A 6 10.16 17.55 -4.18
C LEU A 6 11.11 16.36 -4.39
N ALA A 7 12.01 16.45 -5.37
CA ALA A 7 13.00 15.39 -5.63
C ALA A 7 13.99 15.23 -4.47
N MET A 8 14.46 16.34 -3.88
CA MET A 8 15.32 16.30 -2.69
C MET A 8 14.60 15.70 -1.47
N LEU A 9 13.31 16.04 -1.28
CA LEU A 9 12.48 15.45 -0.23
C LEU A 9 12.31 13.94 -0.44
N GLU A 10 12.02 13.51 -1.67
CA GLU A 10 11.92 12.08 -2.00
C GLU A 10 13.22 11.32 -1.70
N ASP A 11 14.37 11.84 -2.10
CA ASP A 11 15.67 11.21 -1.84
C ASP A 11 15.96 11.12 -0.33
N THR A 12 15.64 12.18 0.41
CA THR A 12 15.79 12.22 1.88
C THR A 12 14.91 11.16 2.54
N LEU A 13 13.61 11.15 2.23
CA LEU A 13 12.66 10.17 2.76
C LEU A 13 13.07 8.74 2.42
N ARG A 14 13.50 8.50 1.17
CA ARG A 14 13.94 7.18 0.73
C ARG A 14 15.16 6.71 1.51
N LYS A 15 16.17 7.56 1.71
CA LYS A 15 17.35 7.24 2.53
C LYS A 15 16.96 6.91 3.96
N THR A 16 16.09 7.70 4.57
CA THR A 16 15.57 7.46 5.93
C THR A 16 14.83 6.12 6.02
N MET A 17 13.95 5.82 5.07
CA MET A 17 13.18 4.57 5.05
C MET A 17 14.00 3.32 4.73
N LEU A 18 15.16 3.47 4.08
CA LEU A 18 16.12 2.38 3.91
C LEU A 18 16.97 2.15 5.16
N ALA A 19 17.10 3.16 6.02
CA ALA A 19 17.91 3.11 7.23
C ALA A 19 17.11 2.73 8.50
N ALA A 20 15.82 3.05 8.56
CA ALA A 20 14.98 2.88 9.75
C ALA A 20 13.61 2.25 9.42
N THR A 21 13.00 1.60 10.40
CA THR A 21 11.66 1.00 10.30
C THR A 21 10.96 0.96 11.67
N GLY A 22 9.64 0.94 11.69
CA GLY A 22 8.84 0.96 12.93
C GLY A 22 9.01 2.25 13.71
N ALA A 23 9.14 2.13 15.04
CA ALA A 23 9.25 3.27 15.95
C ALA A 23 10.38 4.24 15.58
N GLU A 24 11.51 3.72 15.09
CA GLU A 24 12.64 4.56 14.65
C GLU A 24 12.27 5.39 13.42
N LEU A 25 11.52 4.80 12.48
CA LEU A 25 11.04 5.52 11.30
C LEU A 25 9.91 6.50 11.66
N ASP A 26 9.03 6.14 12.60
CA ASP A 26 8.01 7.04 13.13
C ASP A 26 8.66 8.32 13.70
N ALA A 27 9.70 8.17 14.54
CA ALA A 27 10.45 9.30 15.09
C ALA A 27 11.14 10.13 13.99
N ALA A 28 11.81 9.47 13.04
CA ALA A 28 12.49 10.16 11.95
C ALA A 28 11.52 10.93 11.03
N LEU A 29 10.32 10.41 10.78
CA LEU A 29 9.30 11.10 10.00
C LEU A 29 8.72 12.30 10.75
N VAL A 30 8.59 12.22 12.07
CA VAL A 30 8.22 13.38 12.91
C VAL A 30 9.29 14.47 12.80
N GLU A 31 10.58 14.12 12.89
CA GLU A 31 11.69 15.08 12.72
C GLU A 31 11.71 15.72 11.32
N LEU A 32 11.31 14.98 10.30
CA LEU A 32 11.17 15.47 8.92
C LEU A 32 9.88 16.29 8.69
N GLY A 33 9.09 16.55 9.74
CA GLY A 33 7.90 17.39 9.67
C GLY A 33 6.68 16.69 9.05
N TRP A 34 6.49 15.40 9.31
CA TRP A 34 5.36 14.63 8.77
C TRP A 34 3.99 15.28 9.04
N ILE A 35 3.78 15.79 10.26
CA ILE A 35 2.51 16.41 10.65
C ILE A 35 2.26 17.70 9.88
N GLU A 36 3.29 18.51 9.68
CA GLU A 36 3.25 19.73 8.87
C GLU A 36 3.01 19.40 7.40
N MET A 37 3.77 18.45 6.84
CA MET A 37 3.63 18.03 5.44
C MET A 37 2.21 17.54 5.12
N VAL A 38 1.63 16.71 6.00
CA VAL A 38 0.29 16.16 5.77
C VAL A 38 -0.81 17.21 6.02
N SER A 39 -0.50 18.28 6.77
CA SER A 39 -1.42 19.40 7.02
C SER A 39 -1.39 20.45 5.92
N GLU A 40 -0.22 20.77 5.39
CA GLU A 40 -0.03 21.82 4.39
C GLU A 40 -0.12 21.29 2.95
N MET A 41 0.31 20.05 2.70
CA MET A 41 0.41 19.46 1.37
C MET A 41 0.02 17.97 1.32
N PRO A 42 -1.19 17.60 1.80
CA PRO A 42 -1.62 16.19 1.85
C PRO A 42 -1.62 15.49 0.49
N GLU A 43 -1.91 16.23 -0.59
CA GLU A 43 -1.94 15.68 -1.95
C GLU A 43 -0.56 15.28 -2.49
N GLN A 44 0.52 15.80 -1.91
CA GLN A 44 1.90 15.45 -2.27
C GLN A 44 2.51 14.50 -1.22
N ALA A 45 2.32 14.81 0.07
CA ALA A 45 2.92 14.08 1.18
C ALA A 45 2.40 12.63 1.26
N VAL A 46 1.08 12.43 1.19
CA VAL A 46 0.48 11.09 1.33
C VAL A 46 0.91 10.15 0.19
N PRO A 47 0.81 10.53 -1.10
CA PRO A 47 1.32 9.68 -2.18
C PRO A 47 2.81 9.37 -2.05
N LEU A 48 3.62 10.38 -1.76
CA LEU A 48 5.07 10.24 -1.70
C LEU A 48 5.49 9.27 -0.58
N VAL A 49 5.08 9.55 0.65
CA VAL A 49 5.49 8.79 1.84
C VAL A 49 4.98 7.35 1.76
N PHE A 50 3.69 7.14 1.47
CA PHE A 50 3.14 5.78 1.44
C PHE A 50 3.64 4.95 0.26
N ARG A 51 3.89 5.55 -0.92
CA ARG A 51 4.56 4.85 -2.03
C ARG A 51 5.96 4.41 -1.60
N LEU A 52 6.74 5.29 -0.97
CA LEU A 52 8.09 4.97 -0.51
C LEU A 52 8.12 3.88 0.57
N LEU A 53 7.17 3.86 1.51
CA LEU A 53 7.01 2.75 2.47
C LEU A 53 6.86 1.40 1.74
N GLY A 54 6.13 1.38 0.63
CA GLY A 54 5.96 0.18 -0.19
C GLY A 54 7.22 -0.22 -0.95
N GLU A 55 7.85 0.75 -1.61
CA GLU A 55 9.05 0.53 -2.42
C GLU A 55 10.25 0.05 -1.59
N THR A 56 10.40 0.60 -0.38
CA THR A 56 11.51 0.27 0.54
C THR A 56 11.21 -0.95 1.41
N GLY A 57 9.94 -1.34 1.56
CA GLY A 57 9.52 -2.41 2.47
C GLY A 57 9.53 -2.01 3.95
N SER A 58 9.86 -0.76 4.27
CA SER A 58 9.78 -0.20 5.62
C SER A 58 8.34 -0.11 6.11
N GLN A 59 8.16 0.12 7.41
CA GLN A 59 6.83 0.32 8.00
C GLN A 59 6.87 1.44 9.04
N ALA A 60 5.77 2.17 9.15
CA ALA A 60 5.56 3.27 10.07
C ALA A 60 4.07 3.30 10.45
N SER A 61 3.77 3.68 11.69
CA SER A 61 2.41 3.75 12.23
C SER A 61 1.65 5.02 11.82
N ILE A 62 2.25 5.88 10.99
CA ILE A 62 1.71 7.15 10.46
C ILE A 62 0.35 7.06 9.75
N LEU A 63 -0.15 5.85 9.45
CA LEU A 63 -1.53 5.67 8.99
C LEU A 63 -2.54 6.08 10.09
N ASN A 64 -2.17 5.91 11.36
CA ASN A 64 -2.96 6.34 12.50
C ASN A 64 -3.23 7.85 12.44
N ASP A 65 -2.21 8.66 12.14
CA ASP A 65 -2.34 10.12 12.03
C ASP A 65 -3.41 10.54 11.02
N LEU A 66 -3.48 9.87 9.87
CA LEU A 66 -4.49 10.13 8.83
C LEU A 66 -5.91 9.81 9.33
N VAL A 67 -6.05 8.72 10.06
CA VAL A 67 -7.34 8.30 10.64
C VAL A 67 -7.78 9.26 11.75
N LEU A 68 -6.85 9.69 12.61
CA LEU A 68 -7.14 10.60 13.72
C LEU A 68 -7.49 12.00 13.23
N ARG A 69 -6.75 12.53 12.23
CA ARG A 69 -7.03 13.84 11.61
C ARG A 69 -8.41 13.90 10.97
N THR A 70 -8.79 12.89 10.19
CA THR A 70 -10.11 12.85 9.54
C THR A 70 -11.27 12.63 10.51
N GLY A 71 -10.98 12.05 11.68
CA GLY A 71 -11.91 11.83 12.77
C GLY A 71 -12.03 12.99 13.78
N GLY A 72 -11.14 13.99 13.73
CA GLY A 72 -11.08 15.07 14.72
C GLY A 72 -10.68 14.61 16.12
N ARG A 73 -9.84 13.58 16.21
CA ARG A 73 -9.40 12.94 17.47
C ARG A 73 -8.01 13.42 17.89
N GLU A 74 -7.63 13.15 19.14
CA GLU A 74 -6.28 13.38 19.64
C GLU A 74 -5.26 12.53 18.86
N LEU A 75 -4.18 13.19 18.39
CA LEU A 75 -3.19 12.63 17.47
C LEU A 75 -2.25 11.59 18.11
N ASP A 76 -2.26 11.46 19.43
CA ASP A 76 -1.44 10.52 20.20
C ASP A 76 -2.17 9.22 20.56
N SER A 77 -3.42 9.05 20.12
CA SER A 77 -4.20 7.84 20.35
C SER A 77 -3.92 6.74 19.32
N THR A 78 -4.24 5.48 19.65
CA THR A 78 -4.11 4.35 18.73
C THR A 78 -5.50 3.90 18.25
N PRO A 79 -5.99 4.40 17.09
CA PRO A 79 -7.37 4.14 16.68
C PRO A 79 -7.55 2.68 16.24
N PRO A 80 -8.70 2.04 16.56
CA PRO A 80 -9.05 0.76 15.96
C PRO A 80 -9.33 0.93 14.46
N LEU A 81 -8.64 0.16 13.65
CA LEU A 81 -8.71 0.15 12.19
C LEU A 81 -9.52 -1.07 11.72
N PRO A 82 -10.49 -0.89 10.81
CA PRO A 82 -11.26 -1.99 10.27
C PRO A 82 -10.36 -2.89 9.42
N TYR A 83 -10.54 -4.19 9.58
CA TYR A 83 -9.87 -5.23 8.84
C TYR A 83 -10.89 -6.15 8.17
N ALA A 84 -10.48 -6.79 7.08
CA ALA A 84 -11.33 -7.73 6.34
C ALA A 84 -11.91 -8.83 7.25
N GLY A 85 -13.13 -9.25 6.95
CA GLY A 85 -13.86 -10.24 7.76
C GLY A 85 -14.60 -9.66 8.97
N ASN A 86 -14.98 -8.38 8.94
CA ASN A 86 -15.64 -7.67 10.04
C ASN A 86 -14.83 -7.69 11.34
N ALA A 87 -13.50 -7.59 11.23
CA ALA A 87 -12.60 -7.57 12.36
C ALA A 87 -11.95 -6.20 12.52
N TRP A 88 -11.27 -6.00 13.64
CA TRP A 88 -10.60 -4.73 13.96
C TRP A 88 -9.18 -5.00 14.43
N VAL A 89 -8.27 -4.11 14.07
CA VAL A 89 -6.87 -4.15 14.49
C VAL A 89 -6.43 -2.78 14.99
N VAL A 90 -5.50 -2.74 15.93
CA VAL A 90 -4.76 -1.52 16.29
C VAL A 90 -3.32 -1.66 15.81
N TRP A 91 -2.73 -0.52 15.45
CA TRP A 91 -1.32 -0.45 15.05
C TRP A 91 -0.52 0.28 16.12
N ASP A 92 0.19 -0.49 16.93
CA ASP A 92 1.00 0.05 18.02
C ASP A 92 2.38 0.51 17.47
N SER A 93 2.79 1.74 17.78
CA SER A 93 4.07 2.33 17.33
C SER A 93 5.27 1.75 18.08
N ALA A 94 5.10 1.39 19.35
CA ALA A 94 6.12 0.78 20.19
C ALA A 94 5.84 -0.72 20.36
N PRO A 95 6.68 -1.63 19.79
CA PRO A 95 6.43 -3.04 19.91
C PRO A 95 6.55 -3.53 21.36
N THR A 96 5.49 -4.11 21.92
CA THR A 96 5.55 -4.89 23.17
C THR A 96 5.77 -6.36 22.81
N ALA A 97 6.27 -7.16 23.75
CA ALA A 97 6.62 -8.57 23.52
C ALA A 97 5.45 -9.46 23.05
N GLU A 98 4.21 -8.96 23.05
CA GLU A 98 2.98 -9.69 22.75
C GLU A 98 2.41 -9.42 21.33
N HIS A 99 3.09 -8.66 20.48
CA HIS A 99 2.55 -8.32 19.15
C HIS A 99 2.52 -9.51 18.19
N THR A 100 1.33 -9.78 17.65
CA THR A 100 1.19 -10.61 16.44
C THR A 100 1.64 -9.80 15.23
N ALA A 101 2.85 -10.03 14.73
CA ALA A 101 3.30 -9.40 13.49
C ALA A 101 2.48 -9.94 12.29
N LEU A 102 1.33 -9.33 11.99
CA LEU A 102 0.56 -9.64 10.79
C LEU A 102 1.36 -9.14 9.59
N GLY A 103 1.99 -10.06 8.86
CA GLY A 103 2.74 -9.74 7.65
C GLY A 103 3.91 -8.79 7.88
N GLY A 104 4.49 -8.80 9.09
CA GLY A 104 5.58 -7.92 9.49
C GLY A 104 5.14 -6.52 9.92
N LEU A 105 3.84 -6.27 10.10
CA LEU A 105 3.30 -5.06 10.71
C LEU A 105 2.92 -5.34 12.17
N PRO A 106 3.18 -4.42 13.13
CA PRO A 106 2.81 -4.56 14.53
C PRO A 106 1.30 -4.30 14.73
N LEU A 107 0.48 -5.19 14.18
CA LEU A 107 -0.98 -5.13 14.22
C LEU A 107 -1.53 -6.12 15.25
N ARG A 108 -2.38 -5.65 16.14
CA ARG A 108 -3.03 -6.49 17.16
C ARG A 108 -4.53 -6.47 16.98
N TRP A 109 -5.16 -7.64 17.01
CA TRP A 109 -6.62 -7.76 16.96
C TRP A 109 -7.27 -7.14 18.19
N VAL A 110 -8.41 -6.48 17.98
CA VAL A 110 -9.28 -5.93 19.03
C VAL A 110 -10.73 -6.32 18.76
N GLU A 111 -11.54 -6.44 19.82
CA GLU A 111 -12.92 -6.93 19.73
C GLU A 111 -13.84 -5.94 19.02
N GLU A 112 -13.67 -4.65 19.32
CA GLU A 112 -14.54 -3.59 18.81
C GLU A 112 -13.73 -2.44 18.23
N GLY A 113 -14.38 -1.69 17.35
CA GLY A 113 -13.86 -0.45 16.82
C GLY A 113 -14.98 0.52 16.50
N GLU A 114 -14.59 1.74 16.14
CA GLU A 114 -15.52 2.85 16.01
C GLU A 114 -15.68 3.29 14.56
N ALA A 115 -16.75 4.05 14.28
CA ALA A 115 -16.96 4.63 12.96
C ALA A 115 -15.86 5.65 12.64
N ILE A 116 -15.06 5.35 11.62
CA ILE A 116 -13.98 6.22 11.13
C ILE A 116 -14.19 6.61 9.66
N ARG A 117 -13.76 7.81 9.29
CA ARG A 117 -13.69 8.23 7.88
C ARG A 117 -12.48 7.57 7.23
N LEU A 118 -12.71 6.91 6.11
CA LEU A 118 -11.71 6.00 5.52
C LEU A 118 -11.14 6.48 4.20
N ALA A 119 -11.65 7.56 3.61
CA ALA A 119 -11.26 7.95 2.25
C ALA A 119 -9.75 8.21 2.12
N GLU A 120 -9.20 9.09 2.96
CA GLU A 120 -7.77 9.43 2.94
C GLU A 120 -6.89 8.24 3.31
N ALA A 121 -7.22 7.54 4.40
CA ALA A 121 -6.50 6.35 4.85
C ALA A 121 -6.50 5.21 3.80
N ARG A 122 -7.61 5.02 3.07
CA ARG A 122 -7.67 4.07 1.95
C ARG A 122 -6.75 4.47 0.80
N ARG A 123 -6.70 5.76 0.44
CA ARG A 123 -5.76 6.25 -0.60
C ARG A 123 -4.32 6.04 -0.16
N ALA A 124 -3.99 6.32 1.09
CA ALA A 124 -2.66 6.07 1.65
C ALA A 124 -2.25 4.59 1.56
N VAL A 125 -3.09 3.67 2.03
CA VAL A 125 -2.81 2.22 1.91
C VAL A 125 -2.74 1.78 0.44
N SER A 126 -3.49 2.42 -0.47
CA SER A 126 -3.41 2.13 -1.90
C SER A 126 -2.04 2.49 -2.50
N TRP A 127 -1.49 3.66 -2.15
CA TRP A 127 -0.13 4.05 -2.54
C TRP A 127 0.92 3.08 -1.99
N TRP A 128 0.72 2.60 -0.76
CA TRP A 128 1.58 1.58 -0.17
C TRP A 128 1.54 0.24 -0.92
N LEU A 129 0.34 -0.22 -1.27
CA LEU A 129 0.15 -1.43 -2.10
C LEU A 129 0.80 -1.28 -3.47
N VAL A 130 0.66 -0.11 -4.12
CA VAL A 130 1.31 0.20 -5.41
C VAL A 130 2.84 0.17 -5.28
N GLY A 131 3.41 0.85 -4.29
CA GLY A 131 4.86 0.85 -4.05
C GLY A 131 5.42 -0.56 -3.79
N SER A 132 4.72 -1.34 -2.97
CA SER A 132 5.08 -2.74 -2.70
C SER A 132 5.02 -3.61 -3.96
N SER A 133 4.04 -3.35 -4.83
CA SER A 133 3.90 -4.05 -6.10
C SER A 133 5.05 -3.71 -7.06
N ARG A 134 5.45 -2.42 -7.12
CA ARG A 134 6.61 -2.00 -7.91
C ARG A 134 7.91 -2.64 -7.42
N ALA A 135 8.12 -2.75 -6.10
CA ALA A 135 9.25 -3.46 -5.52
C ALA A 135 9.27 -4.95 -5.92
N MET A 136 8.15 -5.67 -5.76
CA MET A 136 8.04 -7.06 -6.18
C MET A 136 8.33 -7.25 -7.68
N LEU A 137 7.78 -6.38 -8.52
CA LEU A 137 8.02 -6.41 -9.97
C LEU A 137 9.50 -6.18 -10.30
N ALA A 138 10.17 -5.24 -9.61
CA ALA A 138 11.58 -4.96 -9.79
C ALA A 138 12.46 -6.16 -9.41
N LEU A 139 12.17 -6.81 -8.27
CA LEU A 139 12.83 -8.05 -7.83
C LEU A 139 12.66 -9.17 -8.86
N ALA A 140 11.42 -9.41 -9.31
CA ALA A 140 11.11 -10.46 -10.29
C ALA A 140 11.74 -10.20 -11.66
N ARG A 141 11.73 -8.95 -12.12
CA ARG A 141 12.39 -8.54 -13.37
C ARG A 141 13.89 -8.77 -13.29
N ARG A 142 14.55 -8.38 -12.20
CA ARG A 142 15.99 -8.61 -12.00
C ARG A 142 16.31 -10.11 -12.06
N HIS A 143 15.58 -10.92 -11.28
CA HIS A 143 15.72 -12.38 -11.34
C HIS A 143 15.53 -12.93 -12.76
N ALA A 144 14.55 -12.43 -13.50
CA ALA A 144 14.26 -12.91 -14.85
C ALA A 144 15.37 -12.58 -15.87
N LEU A 145 16.06 -11.46 -15.69
CA LEU A 145 17.18 -11.06 -16.53
C LEU A 145 18.46 -11.84 -16.19
N ASP A 146 18.70 -12.10 -14.90
CA ASP A 146 19.94 -12.73 -14.44
C ASP A 146 19.90 -14.26 -14.54
N ARG A 147 18.74 -14.88 -14.26
CA ARG A 147 18.61 -16.34 -14.22
C ARG A 147 18.65 -16.92 -15.63
N GLN A 148 19.60 -17.80 -15.88
CA GLN A 148 19.69 -18.57 -17.13
C GLN A 148 19.12 -19.98 -16.96
N GLN A 149 18.25 -20.41 -17.89
CA GLN A 149 17.74 -21.77 -18.02
C GLN A 149 17.52 -22.09 -19.50
N PHE A 150 17.71 -23.35 -19.88
CA PHE A 150 17.61 -23.79 -21.28
C PHE A 150 18.47 -22.95 -22.23
N GLY A 151 19.70 -22.62 -21.79
CA GLY A 151 20.70 -21.91 -22.61
C GLY A 151 20.47 -20.40 -22.81
N ARG A 152 19.53 -19.76 -22.10
CA ARG A 152 19.31 -18.29 -22.19
C ARG A 152 18.69 -17.71 -20.91
N PRO A 153 18.69 -16.38 -20.72
CA PRO A 153 17.94 -15.73 -19.66
C PRO A 153 16.45 -16.10 -19.69
N ILE A 154 15.82 -16.28 -18.53
CA ILE A 154 14.40 -16.66 -18.46
C ILE A 154 13.46 -15.56 -18.95
N ALA A 155 13.91 -14.30 -18.99
CA ALA A 155 13.22 -13.19 -19.67
C ALA A 155 13.00 -13.45 -21.18
N GLY A 156 13.74 -14.38 -21.78
CA GLY A 156 13.56 -14.84 -23.16
C GLY A 156 12.28 -15.67 -23.39
N PHE A 157 11.63 -16.18 -22.33
CA PHE A 157 10.39 -16.96 -22.47
C PHE A 157 9.14 -16.06 -22.41
N GLN A 158 8.22 -16.27 -23.35
CA GLN A 158 6.98 -15.48 -23.45
C GLN A 158 6.14 -15.57 -22.17
N ALA A 159 6.03 -16.75 -21.56
CA ALA A 159 5.28 -16.95 -20.33
C ALA A 159 5.80 -16.09 -19.16
N VAL A 160 7.11 -15.86 -19.08
CA VAL A 160 7.71 -14.96 -18.08
C VAL A 160 7.40 -13.50 -18.41
N ARG A 161 7.62 -13.09 -19.67
CA ARG A 161 7.34 -11.71 -20.11
C ARG A 161 5.88 -11.33 -19.93
N HIS A 162 4.94 -12.19 -20.29
CA HIS A 162 3.51 -11.94 -20.13
C HIS A 162 3.14 -11.68 -18.66
N ARG A 163 3.63 -12.51 -17.73
CA ARG A 163 3.38 -12.30 -16.30
C ARG A 163 3.90 -10.96 -15.78
N LEU A 164 5.12 -10.59 -16.17
CA LEU A 164 5.71 -9.32 -15.76
C LEU A 164 4.97 -8.13 -16.40
N ALA A 165 4.57 -8.23 -17.67
CA ALA A 165 3.80 -7.22 -18.38
C ALA A 165 2.39 -7.05 -17.79
N GLU A 166 1.68 -8.15 -17.52
CA GLU A 166 0.35 -8.13 -16.88
C GLU A 166 0.41 -7.53 -15.47
N SER A 167 1.48 -7.82 -14.71
CA SER A 167 1.71 -7.21 -13.40
C SER A 167 1.90 -5.70 -13.53
N LEU A 168 2.73 -5.25 -14.48
CA LEU A 168 2.93 -3.83 -14.75
C LEU A 168 1.61 -3.16 -15.13
N VAL A 169 0.84 -3.72 -16.05
CA VAL A 169 -0.48 -3.19 -16.45
C VAL A 169 -1.43 -3.08 -15.26
N ALA A 170 -1.45 -4.09 -14.38
CA ALA A 170 -2.28 -4.04 -13.18
C ALA A 170 -1.85 -2.92 -12.22
N ILE A 171 -0.54 -2.71 -12.04
CA ILE A 171 0.03 -1.65 -11.20
C ILE A 171 -0.33 -0.28 -11.77
N GLU A 172 -0.03 -0.03 -13.05
CA GLU A 172 -0.32 1.25 -13.72
C GLU A 172 -1.82 1.54 -13.70
N GLY A 173 -2.66 0.53 -13.93
CA GLY A 173 -4.12 0.66 -13.86
C GLY A 173 -4.61 1.02 -12.45
N ALA A 174 -4.03 0.43 -11.40
CA ALA A 174 -4.37 0.78 -10.02
C ALA A 174 -3.88 2.20 -9.66
N GLU A 175 -2.66 2.57 -10.05
CA GLU A 175 -2.11 3.89 -9.79
C GLU A 175 -2.92 4.99 -10.51
N ALA A 176 -3.37 4.75 -11.74
CA ALA A 176 -4.25 5.67 -12.45
C ALA A 176 -5.55 5.98 -11.68
N THR A 177 -6.11 5.02 -10.92
CA THR A 177 -7.29 5.28 -10.09
C THR A 177 -7.01 6.24 -8.93
N LEU A 178 -5.76 6.34 -8.47
CA LEU A 178 -5.36 7.25 -7.40
C LEU A 178 -5.21 8.69 -7.87
N GLY A 179 -5.06 8.91 -9.19
CA GLY A 179 -5.07 10.23 -9.81
C GLY A 179 -6.47 10.78 -10.13
N LEU A 180 -7.54 10.01 -9.92
CA LEU A 180 -8.90 10.47 -10.21
C LEU A 180 -9.36 11.53 -9.19
N PRO A 181 -10.00 12.62 -9.64
CA PRO A 181 -10.52 13.64 -8.74
C PRO A 181 -11.62 13.06 -7.84
N GLY A 182 -11.50 13.27 -6.54
CA GLY A 182 -12.49 12.83 -5.54
C GLY A 182 -13.66 13.79 -5.34
N VAL A 183 -13.83 14.80 -6.20
CA VAL A 183 -14.67 15.99 -5.93
C VAL A 183 -16.15 15.64 -5.70
N ASP A 184 -16.72 14.75 -6.50
CA ASP A 184 -18.16 14.42 -6.40
C ASP A 184 -18.47 13.31 -5.39
N ASN A 185 -17.55 12.38 -5.19
CA ASN A 185 -17.73 11.25 -4.27
C ASN A 185 -16.37 10.69 -3.79
N PRO A 186 -15.72 11.36 -2.81
CA PRO A 186 -14.38 10.98 -2.37
C PRO A 186 -14.35 9.59 -1.75
N ASP A 187 -15.43 9.18 -1.07
CA ASP A 187 -15.56 7.85 -0.47
C ASP A 187 -15.58 6.74 -1.52
N LEU A 188 -16.37 6.91 -2.59
CA LEU A 188 -16.44 5.92 -3.67
C LEU A 188 -15.11 5.85 -4.44
N THR A 189 -14.50 6.98 -4.76
CA THR A 189 -13.22 7.02 -5.47
C THR A 189 -12.12 6.35 -4.64
N ALA A 190 -12.00 6.69 -3.35
CA ALA A 190 -11.02 6.05 -2.47
C ALA A 190 -11.27 4.55 -2.26
N LEU A 191 -12.53 4.15 -2.16
CA LEU A 191 -12.93 2.75 -2.06
C LEU A 191 -12.55 1.94 -3.31
N LEU A 192 -12.80 2.48 -4.50
CA LEU A 192 -12.44 1.85 -5.76
C LEU A 192 -10.93 1.80 -5.96
N ALA A 193 -10.22 2.87 -5.59
CA ALA A 193 -8.76 2.90 -5.67
C ALA A 193 -8.12 1.85 -4.75
N LYS A 194 -8.61 1.71 -3.52
CA LYS A 194 -8.17 0.64 -2.60
C LYS A 194 -8.46 -0.75 -3.13
N ALA A 195 -9.63 -0.93 -3.75
CA ALA A 195 -9.97 -2.22 -4.37
C ALA A 195 -9.06 -2.55 -5.57
N ALA A 196 -8.76 -1.56 -6.42
CA ALA A 196 -7.86 -1.71 -7.56
C ALA A 196 -6.42 -2.01 -7.12
N ALA A 197 -5.90 -1.24 -6.16
CA ALA A 197 -4.55 -1.42 -5.61
C ALA A 197 -4.37 -2.78 -4.93
N GLY A 198 -5.35 -3.23 -4.12
CA GLY A 198 -5.33 -4.56 -3.52
C GLY A 198 -5.31 -5.68 -4.56
N LYS A 199 -6.18 -5.60 -5.59
CA LYS A 199 -6.23 -6.57 -6.69
C LYS A 199 -4.92 -6.61 -7.49
N ALA A 200 -4.34 -5.44 -7.78
CA ALA A 200 -3.07 -5.33 -8.48
C ALA A 200 -1.92 -5.92 -7.66
N ALA A 201 -1.88 -5.66 -6.36
CA ALA A 201 -0.87 -6.19 -5.46
C ALA A 201 -0.95 -7.72 -5.32
N LEU A 202 -2.14 -8.29 -5.17
CA LEU A 202 -2.33 -9.75 -5.13
C LEU A 202 -1.94 -10.42 -6.45
N THR A 203 -2.26 -9.80 -7.58
CA THR A 203 -1.87 -10.29 -8.92
C THR A 203 -0.36 -10.26 -9.07
N THR A 204 0.27 -9.15 -8.70
CA THR A 204 1.71 -8.95 -8.77
C THR A 204 2.44 -9.93 -7.85
N ALA A 205 1.98 -10.13 -6.62
CA ALA A 205 2.55 -11.11 -5.69
C ALA A 205 2.55 -12.51 -6.28
N LYS A 206 1.42 -12.96 -6.84
CA LYS A 206 1.30 -14.29 -7.49
C LYS A 206 2.25 -14.42 -8.68
N HIS A 207 2.28 -13.42 -9.56
CA HIS A 207 3.12 -13.46 -10.76
C HIS A 207 4.60 -13.42 -10.42
N CYS A 208 5.01 -12.54 -9.51
CA CYS A 208 6.41 -12.41 -9.08
C CYS A 208 6.87 -13.67 -8.36
N GLN A 209 6.08 -14.22 -7.43
CA GLN A 209 6.38 -15.50 -6.78
C GLN A 209 6.64 -16.61 -7.81
N GLN A 210 5.83 -16.67 -8.85
CA GLN A 210 5.98 -17.69 -9.87
C GLN A 210 7.21 -17.48 -10.77
N VAL A 211 7.62 -16.23 -11.01
CA VAL A 211 8.85 -15.90 -11.76
C VAL A 211 10.09 -16.24 -10.94
N LEU A 212 10.10 -15.94 -9.65
CA LEU A 212 11.21 -16.29 -8.74
C LEU A 212 11.22 -17.77 -8.34
N ALA A 213 10.07 -18.45 -8.42
CA ALA A 213 9.94 -19.87 -8.07
C ALA A 213 10.54 -20.19 -6.69
N GLY A 214 11.43 -21.17 -6.60
CA GLY A 214 12.01 -21.65 -5.34
C GLY A 214 12.71 -20.55 -4.53
N ILE A 215 13.51 -19.69 -5.17
CA ILE A 215 14.25 -18.65 -4.43
C ILE A 215 13.31 -17.63 -3.78
N GLY A 216 12.13 -17.40 -4.36
CA GLY A 216 11.13 -16.51 -3.79
C GLY A 216 10.49 -17.02 -2.48
N PHE A 217 10.64 -18.32 -2.16
CA PHE A 217 10.19 -18.90 -0.89
C PHE A 217 11.25 -18.87 0.22
N THR A 218 12.50 -18.56 -0.13
CA THR A 218 13.63 -18.58 0.81
C THR A 218 13.62 -17.33 1.70
N ALA A 219 14.18 -17.46 2.91
CA ALA A 219 14.27 -16.34 3.85
C ALA A 219 15.30 -15.29 3.40
N GLU A 220 16.25 -15.71 2.57
CA GLU A 220 17.35 -14.91 2.03
C GLU A 220 16.91 -13.96 0.91
N HIS A 221 15.68 -14.10 0.40
CA HIS A 221 15.19 -13.29 -0.70
C HIS A 221 14.05 -12.35 -0.27
N ASP A 222 14.19 -11.05 -0.54
CA ASP A 222 13.31 -9.99 -0.02
C ASP A 222 11.83 -10.08 -0.45
N LEU A 223 11.55 -10.79 -1.55
CA LEU A 223 10.20 -10.95 -2.11
C LEU A 223 9.16 -11.32 -1.05
N HIS A 224 9.50 -12.25 -0.16
CA HIS A 224 8.55 -12.76 0.81
C HIS A 224 8.10 -11.69 1.83
N HIS A 225 8.93 -10.68 2.11
CA HIS A 225 8.55 -9.55 2.95
C HIS A 225 7.44 -8.74 2.29
N HIS A 226 7.60 -8.39 1.01
CA HIS A 226 6.56 -7.65 0.26
C HIS A 226 5.29 -8.48 0.06
N VAL A 227 5.41 -9.79 -0.24
CA VAL A 227 4.24 -10.67 -0.38
C VAL A 227 3.43 -10.73 0.92
N LYS A 228 4.10 -10.95 2.07
CA LYS A 228 3.44 -10.93 3.38
C LYS A 228 2.79 -9.57 3.66
N ARG A 229 3.47 -8.47 3.33
CA ARG A 229 2.97 -7.11 3.53
C ARG A 229 1.70 -6.84 2.73
N VAL A 230 1.69 -7.13 1.44
CA VAL A 230 0.52 -6.83 0.59
C VAL A 230 -0.71 -7.67 0.95
N LEU A 231 -0.53 -8.89 1.46
CA LEU A 231 -1.64 -9.71 1.95
C LEU A 231 -2.35 -9.05 3.14
N VAL A 232 -1.58 -8.41 4.03
CA VAL A 232 -2.11 -7.72 5.20
C VAL A 232 -2.69 -6.36 4.83
N LEU A 233 -1.98 -5.59 3.99
CA LEU A 233 -2.47 -4.29 3.51
C LEU A 233 -3.73 -4.43 2.63
N ASP A 234 -3.92 -5.55 1.92
CA ASP A 234 -5.19 -5.82 1.25
C ASP A 234 -6.31 -5.91 2.28
N GLY A 235 -6.15 -6.68 3.35
CA GLY A 235 -7.16 -6.80 4.41
C GLY A 235 -7.44 -5.50 5.18
N LEU A 236 -6.41 -4.67 5.38
CA LEU A 236 -6.53 -3.41 6.12
C LEU A 236 -7.42 -2.39 5.40
N LEU A 237 -8.36 -1.79 6.13
CA LEU A 237 -9.39 -0.85 5.65
C LEU A 237 -10.36 -1.42 4.59
N GLY A 238 -10.45 -2.75 4.53
CA GLY A 238 -11.28 -3.54 3.63
C GLY A 238 -10.49 -4.15 2.47
N SER A 239 -10.72 -5.44 2.23
CA SER A 239 -10.11 -6.20 1.14
C SER A 239 -10.60 -5.78 -0.23
N ALA A 240 -9.79 -6.00 -1.26
CA ALA A 240 -10.20 -5.78 -2.65
C ALA A 240 -11.54 -6.46 -2.98
N LYS A 241 -11.75 -7.68 -2.45
CA LYS A 241 -12.99 -8.44 -2.62
C LYS A 241 -14.19 -7.76 -1.96
N GLU A 242 -14.07 -7.38 -0.70
CA GLU A 242 -15.16 -6.73 0.06
C GLU A 242 -15.50 -5.36 -0.51
N LEU A 243 -14.49 -4.55 -0.83
CA LEU A 243 -14.69 -3.22 -1.38
C LEU A 243 -15.31 -3.29 -2.78
N THR A 244 -14.89 -4.22 -3.64
CA THR A 244 -15.54 -4.45 -4.96
C THR A 244 -17.02 -4.82 -4.78
N LYS A 245 -17.32 -5.72 -3.83
CA LYS A 245 -18.70 -6.10 -3.51
C LYS A 245 -19.51 -4.90 -2.99
N LYS A 246 -18.93 -4.08 -2.11
CA LYS A 246 -19.55 -2.88 -1.54
C LYS A 246 -19.83 -1.83 -2.60
N ALA A 247 -18.89 -1.58 -3.52
CA ALA A 247 -19.09 -0.70 -4.67
C ALA A 247 -20.26 -1.19 -5.53
N GLY A 248 -20.27 -2.47 -5.92
CA GLY A 248 -21.35 -3.06 -6.71
C GLY A 248 -22.71 -2.97 -6.04
N ALA A 249 -22.79 -3.20 -4.73
CA ALA A 249 -24.01 -3.02 -3.96
C ALA A 249 -24.51 -1.56 -3.98
N GLY A 250 -23.60 -0.59 -3.81
CA GLY A 250 -23.91 0.84 -3.90
C GLY A 250 -24.43 1.26 -5.27
N LEU A 251 -23.81 0.78 -6.35
CA LEU A 251 -24.25 1.04 -7.73
C LEU A 251 -25.65 0.48 -8.00
N ARG A 252 -25.91 -0.76 -7.54
CA ARG A 252 -27.23 -1.39 -7.66
C ARG A 252 -28.31 -0.62 -6.88
N ALA A 253 -28.01 -0.20 -5.66
CA ALA A 253 -28.94 0.57 -4.83
C ALA A 253 -29.26 1.94 -5.43
N ARG A 254 -28.26 2.61 -6.02
CA ARG A 254 -28.42 3.90 -6.69
C ARG A 254 -29.15 3.81 -8.03
N GLY A 255 -29.10 2.65 -8.70
CA GLY A 255 -29.64 2.47 -10.05
C GLY A 255 -28.88 3.24 -11.15
N SER A 256 -27.71 3.79 -10.84
CA SER A 256 -26.86 4.50 -11.80
C SER A 256 -25.38 4.39 -11.44
N ALA A 257 -24.51 4.49 -12.45
CA ALA A 257 -23.07 4.55 -12.28
C ALA A 257 -22.59 6.02 -12.39
N PRO A 258 -21.94 6.58 -11.35
CA PRO A 258 -21.36 7.91 -11.46
C PRO A 258 -20.20 7.90 -12.46
N ARG A 259 -20.03 9.03 -13.16
CA ARG A 259 -18.83 9.26 -13.97
C ARG A 259 -17.68 9.60 -13.03
N LEU A 260 -16.60 8.81 -13.07
CA LEU A 260 -15.45 8.97 -12.17
C LEU A 260 -14.22 9.57 -12.86
N ALA A 261 -14.22 9.59 -14.19
CA ALA A 261 -13.12 10.11 -14.99
C ALA A 261 -13.66 10.79 -16.26
N ASN A 262 -12.98 11.85 -16.68
CA ASN A 262 -13.09 12.39 -18.02
C ASN A 262 -11.84 11.95 -18.78
N LEU A 263 -11.94 10.76 -19.39
CA LEU A 263 -10.91 10.21 -20.28
C LEU A 263 -10.96 10.88 -21.65
#